data_AF-A0A523AP19-F1
#
_entry.id   AF-A0A523AP19-F1
#
_cell.length_a   1.000
_cell.length_b   1.000
_cell.length_c   1.000
_cell.angle_alpha   90.00
_cell.angle_beta   90.00
_cell.angle_gamma   90.00
#
_symmetry.space_group_name_H-M   'P 1'
#
loop_
_entity.id
_entity.type
_entity.pdbx_description
1 polymer ?
#
loop_
_entity_poly.entity_id
_entity_poly.type
_entity_poly.pdbx_seq_one_letter_code
_entity_poly.pdbx_strand_id
1 'polypeptide(L)' 'MSLIEEAKKGIKSELIEKVSEYEGVEADKIVRLVAKGHVIIPKNVLREVEPRAIG' A
#
# COMPACT_ATOMS: atom_id res chain seq x y z
N MET A 1 -2.16 12.06 6.34
CA MET A 1 -2.04 11.84 4.88
C MET A 1 -2.59 10.46 4.56
N SER A 2 -3.19 10.30 3.39
CA SER A 2 -3.73 9.01 2.93
C SER A 2 -2.70 8.27 2.07
N LEU A 3 -2.79 6.94 2.08
CA LEU A 3 -1.88 6.04 1.36
C LEU A 3 -1.90 6.29 -0.17
N ILE A 4 -3.03 6.72 -0.72
CA ILE A 4 -3.18 7.04 -2.14
C ILE A 4 -2.45 8.33 -2.52
N GLU A 5 -2.40 9.34 -1.65
CA GLU A 5 -1.65 10.58 -1.89
C GLU A 5 -0.14 10.33 -1.88
N GLU A 6 0.32 9.47 -0.97
CA GLU A 6 1.71 9.03 -0.89
C GLU A 6 2.09 8.22 -2.13
N ALA A 7 1.24 7.29 -2.55
CA ALA A 7 1.46 6.49 -3.75
C ALA A 7 1.51 7.36 -5.02
N LYS A 8 0.65 8.38 -5.13
CA LYS A 8 0.69 9.35 -6.26
C LYS A 8 1.98 10.16 -6.33
N LYS A 9 2.67 10.35 -5.19
CA LYS A 9 3.99 10.98 -5.12
C LYS A 9 5.14 10.00 -5.37
N GLY A 10 4.84 8.73 -5.62
CA GLY A 10 5.84 7.67 -5.78
C GLY A 10 6.49 7.22 -4.47
N ILE A 11 5.89 7.57 -3.32
CA ILE A 11 6.44 7.23 -2.01
C ILE A 11 6.12 5.76 -1.70
N LYS A 12 7.17 4.99 -1.41
CA LYS A 12 7.06 3.62 -0.89
C LYS A 12 6.89 3.70 0.62
N SER A 13 5.65 3.75 1.08
CA SER A 13 5.36 3.70 2.52
C SER A 13 5.74 2.33 3.10
N GLU A 14 6.04 2.26 4.40
CA GLU A 14 6.33 1.00 5.11
C GLU A 14 5.20 -0.04 4.96
N LEU A 15 3.94 0.41 4.83
CA LEU A 15 2.80 -0.46 4.58
C LEU A 15 2.86 -1.13 3.22
N ILE A 16 3.35 -0.42 2.20
CA ILE A 16 3.53 -0.97 0.85
C ILE A 16 4.66 -1.99 0.84
N GLU A 17 5.75 -1.74 1.58
CA GLU A 17 6.86 -2.70 1.71
C GLU A 17 6.41 -3.98 2.41
N LYS A 18 5.67 -3.88 3.53
CA LYS A 18 5.12 -5.05 4.22
C LYS A 18 4.17 -5.86 3.35
N VAL A 19 3.32 -5.20 2.56
CA VAL A 19 2.43 -5.88 1.61
C VAL A 19 3.22 -6.49 0.46
N SER A 20 4.27 -5.81 -0.02
CA SER A 20 5.17 -6.31 -1.07
C SER A 20 5.86 -7.61 -0.66
N GLU A 21 6.40 -7.65 0.57
CA GLU A 21 7.02 -8.83 1.14
C GLU A 21 6.03 -9.98 1.33
N TYR A 22 4.83 -9.66 1.81
CA TYR A 22 3.81 -10.68 2.07
C TYR A 22 3.26 -11.31 0.79
N GLU A 23 2.91 -10.50 -0.20
CA GLU A 23 2.33 -10.97 -1.47
C GLU A 23 3.40 -11.45 -2.46
N GLY A 24 4.69 -11.17 -2.20
CA GLY A 24 5.78 -11.45 -3.13
C GLY A 24 5.72 -10.63 -4.42
N VAL A 25 5.13 -9.43 -4.37
CA VAL A 25 4.94 -8.52 -5.50
C VAL A 25 5.84 -7.30 -5.34
N GLU A 26 6.50 -6.85 -6.41
CA GLU A 26 7.33 -5.64 -6.38
C GLU A 26 6.60 -4.41 -5.82
N ALA A 27 7.22 -3.74 -4.84
CA ALA A 27 6.68 -2.53 -4.22
C ALA A 27 6.32 -1.45 -5.24
N ASP A 28 7.13 -1.26 -6.29
CA ASP A 28 6.86 -0.30 -7.37
C ASP A 28 5.55 -0.59 -8.12
N LYS A 29 5.24 -1.88 -8.33
CA LYS A 29 3.98 -2.29 -8.96
C LYS A 29 2.81 -1.96 -8.04
N ILE A 30 2.93 -2.21 -6.74
CA ILE A 30 1.90 -1.90 -5.75
C ILE A 30 1.67 -0.38 -5.66
N VAL A 31 2.73 0.43 -5.54
CA VAL A 31 2.63 1.91 -5.56
C VAL A 31 1.84 2.37 -6.78
N ARG A 32 2.17 1.86 -7.96
CA ARG A 32 1.48 2.25 -9.21
C ARG A 32 -0.01 1.88 -9.20
N LEU A 33 -0.36 0.72 -8.65
CA LEU A 33 -1.76 0.27 -8.58
C LEU A 33 -2.55 1.05 -7.53
N VAL A 34 -1.94 1.35 -6.38
CA VAL A 34 -2.53 2.18 -5.32
C VAL A 34 -2.74 3.61 -5.82
N ALA A 35 -1.76 4.20 -6.52
CA ALA A 35 -1.86 5.54 -7.08
C ALA A 35 -3.01 5.69 -8.09
N LYS A 36 -3.31 4.60 -8.83
CA LYS A 36 -4.43 4.52 -9.78
C LYS A 36 -5.77 4.17 -9.13
N GLY A 37 -5.78 3.80 -7.85
CA GLY A 37 -6.98 3.36 -7.13
C GLY A 37 -7.45 1.95 -7.48
N HIS A 38 -6.59 1.12 -8.10
CA HIS A 38 -6.91 -0.29 -8.39
C HIS A 38 -6.69 -1.20 -7.19
N VAL A 39 -5.74 -0.85 -6.32
CA VAL A 39 -5.43 -1.59 -5.10
C VAL A 39 -5.59 -0.67 -3.91
N ILE A 40 -6.20 -1.17 -2.84
CA ILE A 40 -6.27 -0.48 -1.55
C ILE A 40 -5.52 -1.27 -0.49
N ILE A 41 -4.92 -0.56 0.47
CA ILE A 41 -4.35 -1.16 1.68
C ILE A 41 -5.11 -0.55 2.86
N PRO A 42 -6.10 -1.25 3.43
CA PRO A 42 -6.84 -0.73 4.57
C PRO A 42 -5.91 -0.63 5.77
N LYS A 43 -5.88 0.57 6.37
CA LYS A 43 -5.17 0.86 7.62
C LYS A 43 -6.19 1.37 8.62
N ASN A 44 -6.22 0.77 9.81
CA ASN A 44 -6.91 1.35 10.95
C ASN A 44 -5.88 2.03 11.84
N VAL A 45 -6.09 3.30 12.20
CA VAL A 45 -5.18 4.04 13.09
C VAL A 45 -5.34 3.59 14.55
N LEU A 46 -6.53 3.09 14.92
CA LEU A 46 -6.87 2.66 16.28
C LEU A 46 -6.53 1.19 16.55
N ARG A 47 -6.05 0.45 15.54
CA ARG A 47 -5.76 -0.97 15.68
C ARG A 47 -4.57 -1.36 14.82
N GLU A 48 -3.59 -2.02 15.43
CA GLU A 48 -2.54 -2.70 14.69
C GLU A 48 -3.11 -3.95 14.02
N VAL A 49 -2.95 -4.01 12.70
CA VAL A 49 -3.35 -5.12 11.86
C VAL A 49 -2.24 -5.40 10.87
N GLU A 50 -2.06 -6.66 10.50
CA GLU A 50 -1.19 -6.99 9.38
C GLU A 50 -1.76 -6.36 8.10
N PRO A 51 -0.99 -5.51 7.40
CA PRO A 51 -1.47 -4.87 6.20
C PRO A 51 -1.62 -5.89 5.08
N ARG A 52 -2.75 -5.81 4.38
CA ARG A 52 -3.07 -6.64 3.20
C ARG A 52 -3.47 -5.73 2.05
N ALA A 53 -3.08 -6.08 0.82
CA ALA A 53 -3.63 -5.43 -0.36
C ALA A 53 -4.97 -6.07 -0.74
N ILE A 54 -5.88 -5.25 -1.23
CA ILE A 54 -7.14 -5.69 -1.86
C ILE A 54 -7.20 -5.04 -3.24
N GLY A 55 -7.32 -5.84 -4.29
CA GLY A 55 -7.46 -5.37 -5.68
C GLY A 55 -7.23 -6.48 -6.70
#